data_AF-A0A9E4SAW7-F1
#
_entry.id   AF-A0A9E4SAW7-F1
#
_cell.length_a   1.000
_cell.length_b   1.000
_cell.length_c   1.000
_cell.angle_alpha   90.00
_cell.angle_beta   90.00
_cell.angle_gamma   90.00
#
_symmetry.space_group_name_H-M   'P 1'
#
loop_
_entity.id
_entity.type
_entity.pdbx_description
1 polymer ?
#
loop_
_entity_poly.entity_id
_entity_poly.type
_entity_poly.pdbx_seq_one_letter_code
_entity_poly.pdbx_strand_id
1 'polypeptide(L)'
;ADQFANFDPAAFAGFDREHFENFDPALMAIFDVERIQNFDPLAMGGFDADQFANFDPAAFAGFDADQVEHFDPAAMAGFDQEKFANFDPAAMAGFVADQVANFDPSAMAGFNAAQFANFDPAAMAGFGAAQVVFFNVEAVAGFGRDQVTGMDLGALVGFDIEQVRNLNAEAIRGIGDTVLSFDDFDLAVRNELVVESAQLLGGVGSFEDLLAQLAGGDDGSFPAPDKLEELGWDPSLGDLANLEFGTGADVDDAALAAALAAFGTAELDTTAP
;
A
#
# COMPACT_ATOMS: atom_id res chain seq x y z
N ALA A 1 -23.44 -32.71 -7.43
CA ALA A 1 -23.21 -32.10 -8.75
C ALA A 1 -24.51 -32.08 -9.59
N ASP A 2 -25.02 -33.23 -10.07
CA ASP A 2 -26.15 -33.25 -11.03
C ASP A 2 -27.50 -32.69 -10.53
N GLN A 3 -27.75 -32.69 -9.22
CA GLN A 3 -28.99 -32.12 -8.65
C GLN A 3 -29.04 -30.59 -8.72
N PHE A 4 -27.89 -29.92 -8.69
CA PHE A 4 -27.79 -28.46 -8.75
C PHE A 4 -27.55 -27.94 -10.17
N ALA A 5 -27.01 -28.78 -11.06
CA ALA A 5 -26.90 -28.47 -12.49
C ALA A 5 -28.26 -28.17 -13.14
N ASN A 6 -29.35 -28.72 -12.59
CA ASN A 6 -30.73 -28.53 -13.06
C ASN A 6 -31.54 -27.54 -12.21
N PHE A 7 -30.93 -26.89 -11.21
CA PHE A 7 -31.61 -25.87 -10.40
C PHE A 7 -31.65 -24.54 -11.15
N ASP A 8 -32.80 -23.88 -11.12
CA ASP A 8 -32.95 -22.53 -11.68
C ASP A 8 -32.05 -21.56 -10.90
N PRO A 9 -31.10 -20.84 -11.55
CA PRO A 9 -30.27 -19.84 -10.88
C PRO A 9 -31.07 -18.82 -10.07
N ALA A 10 -32.27 -18.45 -10.52
CA ALA A 10 -33.13 -17.51 -9.81
C ALA A 10 -33.69 -18.07 -8.48
N ALA A 11 -33.68 -19.40 -8.29
CA ALA A 11 -34.10 -20.01 -7.03
C ALA A 11 -33.10 -19.76 -5.89
N PHE A 12 -31.86 -19.37 -6.22
CA PHE A 12 -30.84 -19.05 -5.22
C PHE A 12 -31.05 -17.70 -4.52
N ALA A 13 -31.85 -16.80 -5.09
CA ALA A 13 -32.27 -15.55 -4.44
C ALA A 13 -33.11 -15.79 -3.17
N GLY A 14 -33.63 -17.00 -2.96
CA GLY A 14 -34.37 -17.38 -1.75
C GLY A 14 -33.52 -17.99 -0.63
N PHE A 15 -32.21 -18.12 -0.83
CA PHE A 15 -31.28 -18.60 0.20
C PHE A 15 -30.83 -17.41 1.05
N ASP A 16 -30.93 -17.55 2.37
CA ASP A 16 -30.46 -16.57 3.34
C ASP A 16 -29.17 -17.05 4.04
N ARG A 17 -28.67 -16.23 4.97
CA ARG A 17 -27.47 -16.49 5.76
C ARG A 17 -27.53 -17.87 6.43
N GLU A 18 -28.65 -18.20 7.07
CA GLU A 18 -28.82 -19.42 7.85
C GLU A 18 -28.78 -20.69 7.00
N HIS A 19 -29.18 -20.60 5.72
CA HIS A 19 -29.05 -21.73 4.78
C HIS A 19 -27.58 -22.07 4.49
N PHE A 20 -26.71 -21.06 4.36
CA PHE A 20 -25.29 -21.29 4.05
C PHE A 20 -24.45 -21.66 5.28
N GLU A 21 -24.79 -21.17 6.47
CA GLU A 21 -24.08 -21.54 7.71
C GLU A 21 -24.05 -23.07 7.98
N ASN A 22 -25.00 -23.82 7.40
CA ASN A 22 -25.11 -25.27 7.58
C ASN A 22 -24.82 -26.07 6.30
N PHE A 23 -24.33 -25.42 5.24
CA PHE A 23 -24.09 -26.06 3.95
C PHE A 23 -22.74 -26.78 3.94
N ASP A 24 -22.68 -27.97 3.34
CA ASP A 24 -21.46 -28.77 3.26
C ASP A 24 -20.39 -28.04 2.39
N PRO A 25 -19.21 -27.68 2.94
CA PRO A 25 -18.16 -27.00 2.18
C PRO A 25 -17.71 -27.75 0.93
N ALA A 26 -17.77 -29.10 0.93
CA ALA A 26 -17.40 -29.91 -0.24
C ALA A 26 -18.33 -29.70 -1.45
N LEU A 27 -19.46 -29.02 -1.25
CA LEU A 27 -20.42 -28.67 -2.28
C LEU A 27 -20.28 -27.20 -2.71
N MET A 28 -19.16 -26.51 -2.47
CA MET A 28 -19.01 -25.13 -2.98
C MET A 28 -18.63 -25.10 -4.47
N ALA A 29 -17.89 -26.10 -4.95
CA ALA A 29 -17.47 -26.20 -6.35
C ALA A 29 -18.62 -26.37 -7.38
N ILE A 30 -19.88 -26.48 -6.95
CA ILE A 30 -21.04 -26.51 -7.86
C ILE A 30 -21.60 -25.12 -8.20
N PHE A 31 -21.19 -24.08 -7.47
CA PHE A 31 -21.63 -22.72 -7.72
C PHE A 31 -20.71 -22.07 -8.75
N ASP A 32 -21.24 -21.82 -9.94
CA ASP A 32 -20.57 -21.08 -11.00
C ASP A 32 -20.93 -19.60 -10.95
N VAL A 33 -20.31 -18.82 -11.84
CA VAL A 33 -20.51 -17.37 -11.99
C VAL A 33 -21.99 -17.00 -12.07
N GLU A 34 -22.78 -17.70 -12.88
CA GLU A 34 -24.21 -17.40 -13.06
C GLU A 34 -25.01 -17.62 -11.77
N ARG A 35 -24.70 -18.67 -10.99
CA ARG A 35 -25.38 -18.91 -9.72
C ARG A 35 -25.01 -17.87 -8.67
N ILE A 36 -23.74 -17.51 -8.56
CA ILE A 36 -23.27 -16.50 -7.61
C ILE A 36 -23.96 -15.16 -7.86
N GLN A 37 -24.07 -14.73 -9.11
CA GLN A 37 -24.75 -13.48 -9.49
C GLN A 37 -26.23 -13.42 -9.08
N ASN A 38 -26.85 -14.56 -8.76
CA ASN A 38 -28.25 -14.63 -8.33
C ASN A 38 -28.41 -14.79 -6.81
N PHE A 39 -27.32 -14.83 -6.02
CA PHE A 39 -27.43 -14.83 -4.57
C PHE A 39 -27.85 -13.46 -4.03
N ASP A 40 -28.70 -13.47 -3.00
CA ASP A 40 -28.94 -12.29 -2.18
C ASP A 40 -27.61 -11.85 -1.51
N PRO A 41 -27.20 -10.58 -1.63
CA PRO A 41 -26.00 -10.08 -0.95
C PRO A 41 -25.95 -10.43 0.55
N LEU A 42 -27.07 -10.40 1.25
CA LEU A 42 -27.10 -10.72 2.70
C LEU A 42 -26.74 -12.17 3.00
N ALA A 43 -26.93 -13.08 2.04
CA ALA A 43 -26.59 -14.49 2.20
C ALA A 43 -25.07 -14.72 2.28
N MET A 44 -24.27 -13.76 1.76
CA MET A 44 -22.81 -13.83 1.76
C MET A 44 -22.21 -13.89 3.16
N GLY A 45 -22.87 -13.28 4.13
CA GLY A 45 -22.45 -13.35 5.53
C GLY A 45 -22.61 -14.74 6.15
N GLY A 46 -23.28 -15.67 5.48
CA GLY A 46 -23.46 -17.04 5.96
C GLY A 46 -22.35 -18.00 5.55
N PHE A 47 -21.43 -17.57 4.69
CA PHE A 47 -20.33 -18.40 4.25
C PHE A 47 -19.14 -18.31 5.22
N ASP A 48 -18.55 -19.45 5.53
CA ASP A 48 -17.32 -19.53 6.32
C ASP A 48 -16.05 -19.70 5.45
N ALA A 49 -14.89 -19.72 6.11
CA ALA A 49 -13.60 -19.85 5.45
C ALA A 49 -13.45 -21.20 4.71
N ASP A 50 -13.97 -22.30 5.26
CA ASP A 50 -13.88 -23.61 4.63
C ASP A 50 -14.73 -23.64 3.36
N GLN A 51 -15.88 -22.98 3.36
CA GLN A 51 -16.73 -22.84 2.18
C GLN A 51 -16.04 -21.99 1.11
N PHE A 52 -15.55 -20.79 1.42
CA PHE A 52 -14.79 -20.00 0.44
C PHE A 52 -13.57 -20.75 -0.11
N ALA A 53 -12.89 -21.54 0.73
CA ALA A 53 -11.76 -22.35 0.28
C ALA A 53 -12.12 -23.38 -0.79
N ASN A 54 -13.35 -23.89 -0.78
CA ASN A 54 -13.84 -24.93 -1.68
C ASN A 54 -14.61 -24.41 -2.92
N PHE A 55 -14.79 -23.10 -3.08
CA PHE A 55 -15.29 -22.54 -4.34
C PHE A 55 -14.28 -22.76 -5.48
N ASP A 56 -14.80 -22.95 -6.69
CA ASP A 56 -13.97 -22.86 -7.90
C ASP A 56 -13.47 -21.41 -8.04
N PRO A 57 -12.16 -21.16 -8.19
CA PRO A 57 -11.63 -19.81 -8.38
C PRO A 57 -12.32 -19.03 -9.50
N ALA A 58 -12.75 -19.68 -10.58
CA ALA A 58 -13.45 -19.02 -11.69
C ALA A 58 -14.80 -18.44 -11.28
N ALA A 59 -15.42 -18.96 -10.21
CA ALA A 59 -16.70 -18.49 -9.71
C ALA A 59 -16.61 -17.08 -9.11
N PHE A 60 -15.42 -16.65 -8.66
CA PHE A 60 -15.21 -15.34 -8.07
C PHE A 60 -15.43 -14.17 -9.04
N ALA A 61 -15.38 -14.43 -10.35
CA ALA A 61 -15.80 -13.46 -11.37
C ALA A 61 -17.31 -13.13 -11.33
N GLY A 62 -18.10 -13.89 -10.58
CA GLY A 62 -19.54 -13.67 -10.42
C GLY A 62 -19.94 -12.77 -9.26
N PHE A 63 -19.03 -12.47 -8.33
CA PHE A 63 -19.36 -11.59 -7.21
C PHE A 63 -19.39 -10.13 -7.65
N ASP A 64 -20.37 -9.38 -7.17
CA ASP A 64 -20.42 -7.92 -7.27
C ASP A 64 -20.02 -7.23 -5.94
N ALA A 65 -19.92 -5.90 -5.96
CA ALA A 65 -19.51 -5.13 -4.80
C ALA A 65 -20.49 -5.28 -3.61
N ASP A 66 -21.79 -5.33 -3.87
CA ASP A 66 -22.80 -5.45 -2.81
C ASP A 66 -22.68 -6.81 -2.10
N GLN A 67 -22.42 -7.88 -2.85
CA GLN A 67 -22.16 -9.21 -2.29
C GLN A 67 -20.85 -9.25 -1.50
N VAL A 68 -19.78 -8.67 -2.03
CA VAL A 68 -18.46 -8.62 -1.36
C VAL A 68 -18.53 -7.88 -0.02
N GLU A 69 -19.28 -6.77 0.05
CA GLU A 69 -19.47 -6.00 1.30
C GLU A 69 -20.01 -6.87 2.44
N HIS A 70 -20.77 -7.91 2.10
CA HIS A 70 -21.42 -8.78 3.07
C HIS A 70 -20.62 -10.05 3.40
N PHE A 71 -19.42 -10.25 2.87
CA PHE A 71 -18.55 -11.34 3.32
C PHE A 71 -18.23 -11.21 4.81
N ASP A 72 -18.27 -12.32 5.54
CA ASP A 72 -17.77 -12.36 6.91
C ASP A 72 -16.25 -12.16 6.92
N PRO A 73 -15.69 -11.20 7.68
CA PRO A 73 -14.25 -10.99 7.75
C PRO A 73 -13.44 -12.26 8.10
N ALA A 74 -14.00 -13.15 8.94
CA ALA A 74 -13.32 -14.40 9.28
C ALA A 74 -13.25 -15.38 8.10
N ALA A 75 -14.17 -15.26 7.14
CA ALA A 75 -14.24 -16.11 5.97
C ALA A 75 -13.13 -15.79 4.94
N MET A 76 -12.49 -14.62 5.06
CA MET A 76 -11.35 -14.23 4.22
C MET A 76 -10.16 -15.18 4.33
N ALA A 77 -10.06 -15.96 5.41
CA ALA A 77 -9.05 -17.02 5.56
C ALA A 77 -9.20 -18.16 4.53
N GLY A 78 -10.33 -18.27 3.83
CA GLY A 78 -10.56 -19.23 2.75
C GLY A 78 -10.03 -18.80 1.38
N PHE A 79 -9.51 -17.57 1.27
CA PHE A 79 -9.09 -16.98 0.01
C PHE A 79 -7.62 -17.28 -0.28
N ASP A 80 -7.29 -17.34 -1.56
CA ASP A 80 -5.93 -17.53 -2.05
C ASP A 80 -5.68 -16.62 -3.26
N GLN A 81 -4.46 -16.70 -3.79
CA GLN A 81 -4.02 -15.92 -4.94
C GLN A 81 -4.93 -16.10 -6.17
N GLU A 82 -5.36 -17.34 -6.47
CA GLU A 82 -6.14 -17.63 -7.66
C GLU A 82 -7.55 -17.04 -7.55
N LYS A 83 -8.15 -17.08 -6.36
CA LYS A 83 -9.47 -16.47 -6.10
C LYS A 83 -9.43 -14.97 -6.26
N PHE A 84 -8.43 -14.29 -5.69
CA PHE A 84 -8.27 -12.83 -5.88
C PHE A 84 -8.02 -12.46 -7.35
N ALA A 85 -7.26 -13.26 -8.09
CA ALA A 85 -7.00 -13.02 -9.50
C ALA A 85 -8.26 -13.11 -10.38
N ASN A 86 -9.31 -13.83 -9.94
CA ASN A 86 -10.55 -14.03 -10.70
C ASN A 86 -11.65 -13.01 -10.37
N PHE A 87 -11.50 -12.16 -9.36
CA PHE A 87 -12.49 -11.10 -9.11
C PHE A 87 -12.56 -10.10 -10.26
N ASP A 88 -13.79 -9.71 -10.62
CA ASP A 88 -13.99 -8.52 -11.42
C ASP A 88 -13.46 -7.29 -10.67
N PRO A 89 -12.68 -6.40 -11.30
CA PRO A 89 -12.21 -5.17 -10.66
C PRO A 89 -13.32 -4.35 -9.99
N ALA A 90 -14.54 -4.31 -10.54
CA ALA A 90 -15.64 -3.56 -9.95
C ALA A 90 -16.09 -4.11 -8.58
N ALA A 91 -15.91 -5.41 -8.33
CA ALA A 91 -16.25 -6.03 -7.04
C ALA A 91 -15.34 -5.54 -5.90
N MET A 92 -14.15 -5.03 -6.23
CA MET A 92 -13.18 -4.54 -5.24
C MET A 92 -13.71 -3.36 -4.42
N ALA A 93 -14.66 -2.60 -4.96
CA ALA A 93 -15.33 -1.51 -4.27
C ALA A 93 -16.18 -1.98 -3.07
N GLY A 94 -16.52 -3.28 -3.02
CA GLY A 94 -17.29 -3.86 -1.93
C GLY A 94 -16.47 -4.23 -0.71
N PHE A 95 -15.15 -4.38 -0.83
CA PHE A 95 -14.35 -4.76 0.34
C PHE A 95 -14.34 -3.67 1.40
N VAL A 96 -14.37 -4.08 2.67
CA VAL A 96 -14.22 -3.18 3.82
C VAL A 96 -12.93 -3.46 4.58
N ALA A 97 -12.45 -2.49 5.36
CA ALA A 97 -11.16 -2.57 6.05
C ALA A 97 -11.02 -3.82 6.93
N ASP A 98 -12.08 -4.23 7.64
CA ASP A 98 -12.07 -5.41 8.50
C ASP A 98 -11.87 -6.72 7.70
N GLN A 99 -12.42 -6.82 6.48
CA GLN A 99 -12.19 -7.96 5.59
C GLN A 99 -10.74 -7.95 5.08
N VAL A 100 -10.27 -6.80 4.60
CA VAL A 100 -8.90 -6.62 4.06
C VAL A 100 -7.84 -6.99 5.10
N ALA A 101 -8.06 -6.61 6.37
CA ALA A 101 -7.16 -6.97 7.46
C ALA A 101 -7.03 -8.48 7.70
N ASN A 102 -8.03 -9.27 7.29
CA ASN A 102 -8.04 -10.72 7.40
C ASN A 102 -7.54 -11.43 6.14
N PHE A 103 -7.08 -10.70 5.12
CA PHE A 103 -6.49 -11.33 3.94
C PHE A 103 -5.14 -11.99 4.30
N ASP A 104 -4.94 -13.21 3.83
CA ASP A 104 -3.63 -13.87 3.91
C ASP A 104 -2.60 -13.07 3.08
N PRO A 105 -1.44 -12.69 3.63
CA PRO A 105 -0.41 -11.97 2.90
C PRO A 105 -0.02 -12.61 1.57
N SER A 106 0.08 -13.93 1.50
CA SER A 106 0.49 -14.64 0.28
C SER A 106 -0.56 -14.54 -0.84
N ALA A 107 -1.82 -14.33 -0.49
CA ALA A 107 -2.91 -14.18 -1.45
C ALA A 107 -2.85 -12.83 -2.19
N MET A 108 -2.11 -11.85 -1.65
CA MET A 108 -1.99 -10.50 -2.24
C MET A 108 -1.30 -10.48 -3.60
N ALA A 109 -0.49 -11.49 -3.88
CA ALA A 109 0.11 -11.69 -5.20
C ALA A 109 -0.94 -11.98 -6.30
N GLY A 110 -2.21 -12.17 -5.95
CA GLY A 110 -3.32 -12.40 -6.88
C GLY A 110 -3.91 -11.12 -7.46
N PHE A 111 -3.64 -9.97 -6.83
CA PHE A 111 -4.18 -8.71 -7.30
C PHE A 111 -3.47 -8.19 -8.54
N ASN A 112 -4.23 -7.45 -9.35
CA ASN A 112 -3.73 -6.70 -10.49
C ASN A 112 -4.03 -5.19 -10.34
N ALA A 113 -3.47 -4.39 -11.26
CA ALA A 113 -3.60 -2.93 -11.22
C ALA A 113 -5.05 -2.44 -11.33
N ALA A 114 -5.89 -3.09 -12.13
CA ALA A 114 -7.29 -2.69 -12.25
C ALA A 114 -8.06 -2.91 -10.94
N GLN A 115 -7.76 -3.99 -10.23
CA GLN A 115 -8.36 -4.28 -8.93
C GLN A 115 -7.92 -3.26 -7.88
N PHE A 116 -6.63 -2.92 -7.78
CA PHE A 116 -6.18 -1.86 -6.88
C PHE A 116 -6.81 -0.50 -7.18
N ALA A 117 -7.03 -0.16 -8.46
CA ALA A 117 -7.68 1.08 -8.84
C ALA A 117 -9.16 1.18 -8.43
N ASN A 118 -9.83 0.05 -8.17
CA ASN A 118 -11.25 -0.01 -7.82
C ASN A 118 -11.51 -0.29 -6.33
N PHE A 119 -10.47 -0.46 -5.50
CA PHE A 119 -10.67 -0.49 -4.06
C PHE A 119 -11.23 0.84 -3.57
N ASP A 120 -12.18 0.76 -2.64
CA ASP A 120 -12.61 1.91 -1.86
C ASP A 120 -11.44 2.41 -1.00
N PRO A 121 -11.11 3.71 -1.01
CA PRO A 121 -10.08 4.28 -0.15
C PRO A 121 -10.24 3.94 1.34
N ALA A 122 -11.45 3.80 1.87
CA ALA A 122 -11.68 3.42 3.26
C ALA A 122 -11.26 1.97 3.56
N ALA A 123 -11.35 1.08 2.57
CA ALA A 123 -10.92 -0.31 2.71
C ALA A 123 -9.39 -0.44 2.81
N MET A 124 -8.67 0.52 2.23
CA MET A 124 -7.21 0.55 2.21
C MET A 124 -6.60 0.61 3.62
N ALA A 125 -7.33 1.13 4.60
CA ALA A 125 -6.93 1.14 6.01
C ALA A 125 -6.79 -0.27 6.61
N GLY A 126 -7.39 -1.29 5.98
CA GLY A 126 -7.26 -2.68 6.40
C GLY A 126 -5.93 -3.33 6.04
N PHE A 127 -5.17 -2.78 5.09
CA PHE A 127 -3.86 -3.33 4.74
C PHE A 127 -2.85 -3.07 5.86
N GLY A 128 -1.97 -4.06 6.10
CA GLY A 128 -0.78 -3.90 6.94
C GLY A 128 0.50 -4.15 6.16
N ALA A 129 1.65 -3.83 6.75
CA ALA A 129 2.97 -4.03 6.13
C ALA A 129 3.17 -5.47 5.62
N ALA A 130 2.65 -6.46 6.37
CA ALA A 130 2.76 -7.87 6.02
C ALA A 130 2.07 -8.19 4.69
N GLN A 131 0.91 -7.59 4.39
CA GLN A 131 0.23 -7.74 3.11
C GLN A 131 0.93 -6.93 2.00
N VAL A 132 1.36 -5.70 2.29
CA VAL A 132 1.95 -4.79 1.28
C VAL A 132 3.21 -5.37 0.64
N VAL A 133 4.07 -6.05 1.41
CA VAL A 133 5.28 -6.72 0.88
C VAL A 133 4.96 -7.78 -0.18
N PHE A 134 3.74 -8.34 -0.20
CA PHE A 134 3.31 -9.33 -1.18
C PHE A 134 2.55 -8.73 -2.38
N PHE A 135 2.37 -7.41 -2.44
CA PHE A 135 1.82 -6.78 -3.63
C PHE A 135 2.73 -7.01 -4.82
N ASN A 136 2.13 -7.51 -5.90
CA ASN A 136 2.83 -7.63 -7.17
C ASN A 136 3.27 -6.23 -7.65
N VAL A 137 4.51 -6.12 -8.11
CA VAL A 137 5.11 -4.85 -8.55
C VAL A 137 4.30 -4.22 -9.68
N GLU A 138 3.83 -4.99 -10.66
CA GLU A 138 2.99 -4.46 -11.74
C GLU A 138 1.62 -3.98 -11.25
N ALA A 139 1.06 -4.62 -10.21
CA ALA A 139 -0.25 -4.30 -9.67
C ALA A 139 -0.27 -2.94 -8.95
N VAL A 140 0.81 -2.55 -8.27
CA VAL A 140 0.83 -1.27 -7.51
C VAL A 140 0.72 -0.04 -8.41
N ALA A 141 0.96 -0.16 -9.73
CA ALA A 141 0.69 0.91 -10.70
C ALA A 141 -0.79 1.34 -10.74
N GLY A 142 -1.69 0.47 -10.26
CA GLY A 142 -3.11 0.73 -10.13
C GLY A 142 -3.51 1.70 -9.03
N PHE A 143 -2.64 1.96 -8.05
CA PHE A 143 -2.99 2.83 -6.93
C PHE A 143 -3.17 4.28 -7.36
N GLY A 144 -4.30 4.89 -7.02
CA GLY A 144 -4.46 6.34 -7.07
C GLY A 144 -3.99 7.01 -5.77
N ARG A 145 -3.98 8.35 -5.78
CA ARG A 145 -3.74 9.17 -4.59
C ARG A 145 -4.73 8.83 -3.47
N ASP A 146 -5.99 8.64 -3.80
CA ASP A 146 -7.03 8.35 -2.81
C ASP A 146 -6.79 6.98 -2.15
N GLN A 147 -6.38 5.96 -2.90
CA GLN A 147 -6.07 4.65 -2.32
C GLN A 147 -4.91 4.72 -1.32
N VAL A 148 -3.79 5.34 -1.68
CA VAL A 148 -2.64 5.43 -0.77
C VAL A 148 -2.89 6.34 0.43
N THR A 149 -3.71 7.39 0.27
CA THR A 149 -4.07 8.26 1.40
C THR A 149 -5.07 7.59 2.36
N GLY A 150 -5.77 6.55 1.90
CA GLY A 150 -6.59 5.67 2.72
C GLY A 150 -5.80 4.60 3.47
N MET A 151 -4.51 4.39 3.18
CA MET A 151 -3.66 3.45 3.91
C MET A 151 -3.11 4.06 5.19
N ASP A 152 -2.99 3.24 6.23
CA ASP A 152 -2.30 3.63 7.46
C ASP A 152 -0.77 3.67 7.25
N LEU A 153 -0.08 4.52 8.02
CA LEU A 153 1.39 4.67 7.95
C LEU A 153 2.12 3.33 8.07
N GLY A 154 1.65 2.45 8.95
CA GLY A 154 2.23 1.13 9.14
C GLY A 154 2.17 0.26 7.88
N ALA A 155 1.16 0.43 7.03
CA ALA A 155 1.07 -0.25 5.75
C ALA A 155 2.01 0.38 4.71
N LEU A 156 2.07 1.71 4.67
CA LEU A 156 2.92 2.45 3.74
C LEU A 156 4.41 2.11 3.91
N VAL A 157 4.88 1.88 5.14
CA VAL A 157 6.25 1.43 5.43
C VAL A 157 6.57 0.04 4.83
N GLY A 158 5.54 -0.75 4.51
CA GLY A 158 5.70 -2.07 3.90
C GLY A 158 6.08 -2.04 2.42
N PHE A 159 6.01 -0.89 1.74
CA PHE A 159 6.42 -0.78 0.35
C PHE A 159 7.92 -0.97 0.18
N ASP A 160 8.32 -1.81 -0.77
CA ASP A 160 9.70 -1.93 -1.19
C ASP A 160 10.06 -1.00 -2.36
N ILE A 161 11.34 -0.95 -2.71
CA ILE A 161 11.84 -0.06 -3.75
C ILE A 161 11.32 -0.41 -5.16
N GLU A 162 11.10 -1.69 -5.46
CA GLU A 162 10.61 -2.10 -6.78
C GLU A 162 9.15 -1.70 -6.95
N GLN A 163 8.34 -1.88 -5.90
CA GLN A 163 6.96 -1.42 -5.85
C GLN A 163 6.89 0.12 -5.96
N VAL A 164 7.67 0.85 -5.17
CA VAL A 164 7.67 2.33 -5.20
C VAL A 164 8.02 2.87 -6.58
N ARG A 165 8.99 2.27 -7.27
CA ARG A 165 9.37 2.65 -8.64
C ARG A 165 8.25 2.45 -9.67
N ASN A 166 7.29 1.57 -9.38
CA ASN A 166 6.16 1.30 -10.27
C ASN A 166 4.86 1.98 -9.83
N LEU A 167 4.85 2.70 -8.71
CA LEU A 167 3.75 3.60 -8.35
C LEU A 167 3.65 4.74 -9.37
N ASN A 168 2.42 5.20 -9.62
CA ASN A 168 2.24 6.42 -10.40
C ASN A 168 2.51 7.68 -9.56
N ALA A 169 2.71 8.81 -10.24
CA ALA A 169 3.09 10.06 -9.60
C ALA A 169 2.05 10.60 -8.59
N GLU A 170 0.76 10.32 -8.79
CA GLU A 170 -0.29 10.76 -7.86
C GLU A 170 -0.30 9.90 -6.59
N ALA A 171 -0.03 8.59 -6.69
CA ALA A 171 0.20 7.74 -5.53
C ALA A 171 1.44 8.18 -4.74
N ILE A 172 2.57 8.47 -5.41
CA ILE A 172 3.78 8.96 -4.72
C ILE A 172 3.48 10.26 -3.96
N ARG A 173 2.73 11.21 -4.56
CA ARG A 173 2.29 12.43 -3.87
C ARG A 173 1.38 12.12 -2.68
N GLY A 174 0.44 11.18 -2.83
CA GLY A 174 -0.45 10.76 -1.76
C GLY A 174 0.29 10.19 -0.55
N ILE A 175 1.35 9.42 -0.77
CA ILE A 175 2.25 8.98 0.31
C ILE A 175 2.88 10.20 1.00
N GLY A 176 3.36 11.18 0.23
CA GLY A 176 3.91 12.43 0.77
C GLY A 176 2.90 13.28 1.55
N ASP A 177 1.60 13.17 1.27
CA ASP A 177 0.57 13.89 2.02
C ASP A 177 0.29 13.27 3.40
N THR A 178 0.46 11.95 3.53
CA THR A 178 0.17 11.20 4.77
C THR A 178 1.40 10.98 5.64
N VAL A 179 2.59 10.92 5.04
CA VAL A 179 3.85 10.64 5.73
C VAL A 179 4.51 11.95 6.14
N LEU A 180 4.50 12.24 7.44
CA LEU A 180 5.15 13.43 8.01
C LEU A 180 6.68 13.29 8.08
N SER A 181 7.17 12.07 8.30
CA SER A 181 8.60 11.72 8.30
C SER A 181 8.78 10.34 7.67
N PHE A 182 9.85 10.19 6.88
CA PHE A 182 10.20 8.94 6.22
C PHE A 182 11.18 8.07 7.03
N ASP A 183 11.41 8.40 8.31
CA ASP A 183 12.36 7.71 9.20
C ASP A 183 12.09 6.22 9.41
N ASP A 184 10.87 5.75 9.14
CA ASP A 184 10.48 4.34 9.26
C ASP A 184 10.64 3.55 7.94
N PHE A 185 10.89 4.21 6.81
CA PHE A 185 11.00 3.57 5.49
C PHE A 185 12.41 3.04 5.24
N ASP A 186 12.58 2.06 4.35
CA ASP A 186 13.91 1.66 3.88
C ASP A 186 14.61 2.83 3.15
N LEU A 187 15.92 3.00 3.35
CA LEU A 187 16.69 4.12 2.77
C LEU A 187 16.53 4.19 1.24
N ALA A 188 16.52 3.04 0.57
CA ALA A 188 16.40 3.00 -0.88
C ALA A 188 14.99 3.47 -1.33
N VAL A 189 13.96 3.17 -0.55
CA VAL A 189 12.58 3.67 -0.77
C VAL A 189 12.50 5.17 -0.52
N ARG A 190 13.13 5.69 0.54
CA ARG A 190 13.17 7.13 0.82
C ARG A 190 13.75 7.91 -0.35
N ASN A 191 14.83 7.41 -0.94
CA ASN A 191 15.48 8.05 -2.08
C ASN A 191 14.56 8.16 -3.31
N GLU A 192 13.61 7.24 -3.48
CA GLU A 192 12.63 7.30 -4.57
C GLU A 192 11.44 8.22 -4.24
N LEU A 193 10.99 8.25 -2.97
CA LEU A 193 9.82 9.04 -2.55
C LEU A 193 10.14 10.52 -2.31
N VAL A 194 11.37 10.81 -1.88
CA VAL A 194 11.82 12.15 -1.53
C VAL A 194 12.61 12.74 -2.70
N VAL A 195 12.07 13.80 -3.32
CA VAL A 195 12.67 14.48 -4.49
C VAL A 195 14.08 15.02 -4.18
N GLU A 196 14.95 15.15 -5.20
CA GLU A 196 16.36 15.61 -5.11
C GLU A 196 16.60 16.81 -4.16
N SER A 197 15.67 17.76 -4.06
CA SER A 197 15.80 18.92 -3.15
C SER A 197 15.80 18.55 -1.66
N ALA A 198 15.19 17.42 -1.29
CA ALA A 198 15.15 16.87 0.06
C ALA A 198 16.13 15.69 0.23
N GLN A 199 16.66 15.11 -0.85
CA GLN A 199 17.84 14.23 -0.82
C GLN A 199 19.10 14.98 -0.37
N LEU A 200 19.20 16.28 -0.67
CA LEU A 200 20.30 17.16 -0.28
C LEU A 200 20.50 17.32 1.24
N LEU A 201 19.55 16.84 2.05
CA LEU A 201 19.60 16.90 3.51
C LEU A 201 19.42 15.53 4.19
N GLY A 202 19.53 14.40 3.47
CA GLY A 202 19.31 13.08 4.08
C GLY A 202 17.83 12.74 4.33
N GLY A 203 16.91 13.27 3.50
CA GLY A 203 15.50 12.86 3.54
C GLY A 203 14.66 13.43 4.68
N VAL A 204 15.21 14.30 5.53
CA VAL A 204 14.44 15.10 6.49
C VAL A 204 13.73 16.26 5.79
N GLY A 205 12.43 16.40 6.06
CA GLY A 205 11.52 17.30 5.35
C GLY A 205 11.91 18.79 5.38
N SER A 206 12.73 19.21 6.35
CA SER A 206 13.27 20.58 6.44
C SER A 206 14.69 20.64 7.01
N PHE A 207 15.40 21.75 6.76
CA PHE A 207 16.71 22.03 7.35
C PHE A 207 16.68 22.12 8.89
N GLU A 208 15.53 22.49 9.47
CA GLU A 208 15.34 22.55 10.92
C GLU A 208 15.23 21.13 11.52
N ASP A 209 14.56 20.22 10.80
CA ASP A 209 14.49 18.80 11.16
C ASP A 209 15.85 18.12 11.01
N LEU A 210 16.63 18.47 9.97
CA LEU A 210 18.02 18.03 9.83
C LEU A 210 18.85 18.43 11.05
N LEU A 211 18.77 19.70 11.47
CA LEU A 211 19.49 20.18 12.64
C LEU A 211 19.04 19.48 13.92
N ALA A 212 17.75 19.19 14.08
CA ALA A 212 17.23 18.45 15.23
C ALA A 212 17.71 16.98 15.27
N GLN A 213 17.80 16.32 14.11
CA GLN A 213 18.28 14.93 13.99
C GLN A 213 19.80 14.84 14.18
N LEU A 214 20.56 15.79 13.63
CA LEU A 214 22.01 15.91 13.80
C LEU A 214 22.39 16.31 15.23
N ALA A 215 21.58 17.12 15.90
CA ALA A 215 21.76 17.51 17.29
C ALA A 215 21.27 16.44 18.29
N GLY A 216 20.93 15.23 17.84
CA GLY A 216 20.34 14.14 18.64
C GLY A 216 21.20 13.59 19.80
N GLY A 217 22.32 14.21 20.13
CA GLY A 217 23.04 14.00 21.38
C GLY A 217 22.75 15.11 22.39
N ASP A 218 22.59 14.76 23.67
CA ASP A 218 22.44 15.71 24.79
C ASP A 218 23.57 16.77 24.88
N ASP A 219 24.63 16.65 24.07
CA ASP A 219 25.81 17.52 24.01
C ASP A 219 25.89 18.40 22.74
N GLY A 220 24.92 18.29 21.82
CA GLY A 220 24.94 19.05 20.55
C GLY A 220 26.07 18.64 19.60
N SER A 221 26.65 17.46 19.77
CA SER A 221 27.67 16.93 18.86
C SER A 221 27.07 16.39 17.57
N PHE A 222 27.75 16.67 16.45
CA PHE A 222 27.38 16.17 15.14
C PHE A 222 27.59 14.64 15.05
N PRO A 223 26.70 13.90 14.35
CA PRO A 223 26.86 12.46 14.18
C PRO A 223 28.11 12.13 13.35
N ALA A 224 28.70 10.97 13.62
CA ALA A 224 29.83 10.47 12.85
C ALA A 224 29.41 10.13 11.39
N PRO A 225 30.34 10.12 10.42
CA PRO A 225 30.03 9.94 8.99
C PRO A 225 29.23 8.68 8.64
N ASP A 226 29.50 7.56 9.31
CA ASP A 226 28.77 6.31 9.20
C ASP A 226 27.28 6.47 9.57
N LYS A 227 27.00 7.28 10.59
CA LYS A 227 25.63 7.60 11.01
C LYS A 227 24.94 8.59 10.08
N LEU A 228 25.68 9.42 9.35
CA LEU A 228 25.13 10.31 8.32
C LEU A 228 24.71 9.51 7.08
N GLU A 229 25.50 8.50 6.68
CA GLU A 229 25.11 7.57 5.60
C GLU A 229 23.83 6.79 5.97
N GLU A 230 23.68 6.33 7.23
CA GLU A 230 22.45 5.69 7.72
C GLU A 230 21.23 6.62 7.67
N LEU A 231 21.44 7.93 7.84
CA LEU A 231 20.41 8.95 7.70
C LEU A 231 20.21 9.38 6.23
N GLY A 232 20.81 8.69 5.26
CA GLY A 232 20.59 8.95 3.84
C GLY A 232 21.35 10.13 3.26
N TRP A 233 22.38 10.61 3.95
CA TRP A 233 23.27 11.66 3.43
C TRP A 233 24.16 11.10 2.32
N ASP A 234 24.18 11.74 1.14
CA ASP A 234 25.02 11.30 0.01
C ASP A 234 26.46 11.80 0.15
N PRO A 235 27.46 10.92 0.41
CA PRO A 235 28.87 11.32 0.52
C PRO A 235 29.47 11.87 -0.78
N SER A 236 28.78 11.72 -1.92
CA SER A 236 29.20 12.29 -3.21
C SER A 236 29.01 13.80 -3.29
N LEU A 237 28.20 14.39 -2.41
CA LEU A 237 27.93 15.84 -2.32
C LEU A 237 29.08 16.65 -1.69
N GLY A 238 30.11 15.98 -1.15
CA GLY A 238 31.31 16.63 -0.64
C GLY A 238 32.09 15.74 0.33
N ASP A 239 33.41 15.94 0.40
CA ASP A 239 34.30 15.20 1.30
C ASP A 239 33.90 15.44 2.77
N LEU A 240 33.19 14.46 3.35
CA LEU A 240 32.68 14.47 4.73
C LEU A 240 33.77 14.77 5.77
N ALA A 241 35.04 14.49 5.47
CA ALA A 241 36.17 14.80 6.33
C ALA A 241 36.50 16.30 6.42
N ASN A 242 35.97 17.13 5.50
CA ASN A 242 36.23 18.57 5.40
C ASN A 242 35.00 19.44 5.71
N LEU A 243 33.88 18.84 6.12
CA LEU A 243 32.73 19.57 6.67
C LEU A 243 33.08 20.05 8.08
N GLU A 244 33.81 21.17 8.16
CA GLU A 244 33.97 21.92 9.41
C GLU A 244 32.64 22.61 9.75
N PHE A 245 31.77 21.91 10.49
CA PHE A 245 30.70 22.57 11.23
C PHE A 245 31.36 23.34 12.36
N GLY A 246 31.60 24.64 12.11
CA GLY A 246 32.35 25.55 12.95
C GLY A 246 32.13 25.29 14.44
N THR A 247 33.23 25.03 15.15
CA THR A 247 33.20 24.83 16.59
C THR A 247 32.79 26.13 17.28
N GLY A 248 31.51 26.24 17.64
CA GLY A 248 31.04 27.09 18.74
C GLY A 248 31.08 28.62 18.56
N ALA A 249 30.92 29.15 17.35
CA ALA A 249 30.62 30.57 17.16
C ALA A 249 29.70 30.77 15.97
N ASP A 250 28.75 31.70 16.11
CA ASP A 250 27.75 32.18 15.13
C ASP A 250 28.01 31.68 13.70
N VAL A 251 27.08 30.89 13.17
CA VAL A 251 27.06 30.50 11.75
C VAL A 251 27.16 31.80 10.95
N ASP A 252 28.32 32.05 10.34
CA ASP A 252 28.51 33.29 9.62
C ASP A 252 27.58 33.28 8.39
N ASP A 253 26.93 34.41 8.12
CA ASP A 253 25.96 34.55 7.02
C ASP A 253 26.56 34.14 5.66
N ALA A 254 27.89 34.19 5.50
CA ALA A 254 28.59 33.78 4.29
C ALA A 254 28.80 32.26 4.20
N ALA A 255 28.98 31.54 5.30
CA ALA A 255 29.00 30.08 5.34
C ALA A 255 27.60 29.50 5.07
N LEU A 256 26.55 30.11 5.64
CA LEU A 256 25.16 29.79 5.33
C LEU A 256 24.82 30.14 3.87
N ALA A 257 25.28 31.29 3.36
CA ALA A 257 25.09 31.67 1.96
C ALA A 257 25.89 30.79 0.98
N ALA A 258 27.06 30.29 1.37
CA ALA A 258 27.85 29.37 0.57
C ALA A 258 27.21 27.98 0.51
N ALA A 259 26.66 27.49 1.63
CA ALA A 259 25.84 26.28 1.65
C ALA A 259 24.58 26.45 0.77
N LEU A 260 23.82 27.54 0.94
CA LEU A 260 22.67 27.88 0.09
C LEU A 260 23.02 28.04 -1.39
N ALA A 261 24.20 28.59 -1.72
CA ALA A 261 24.69 28.70 -3.08
C ALA A 261 25.09 27.35 -3.68
N ALA A 262 25.62 26.42 -2.87
CA ALA A 262 25.87 25.05 -3.29
C ALA A 262 24.57 24.25 -3.49
N PHE A 263 23.53 24.53 -2.69
CA PHE A 263 22.18 23.94 -2.84
C PHE A 263 21.33 24.60 -3.96
N GLY A 264 21.62 25.84 -4.35
CA GLY A 264 20.80 26.65 -5.27
C GLY A 264 21.27 26.73 -6.73
N THR A 265 22.30 25.99 -7.14
CA THR A 265 22.84 26.04 -8.52
C THR A 265 22.39 24.88 -9.42
N ALA A 266 21.22 24.29 -9.16
CA ALA A 266 20.42 23.78 -10.27
C ALA A 266 19.85 25.01 -10.98
N GLU A 267 20.56 25.50 -12.00
CA GLU A 267 20.14 26.63 -12.83
C GLU A 267 18.66 26.48 -13.22
N LEU A 268 17.80 27.35 -12.68
CA LEU A 268 16.59 27.75 -13.38
C LEU A 268 17.03 28.44 -14.66
N ASP A 269 17.20 27.66 -15.74
CA ASP A 269 17.20 28.21 -17.09
C ASP A 269 15.85 28.91 -17.30
N THR A 270 15.89 30.23 -17.14
CA THR A 270 14.77 31.13 -17.39
C THR A 270 14.85 31.72 -18.79
N THR A 271 15.73 31.19 -19.66
CA THR A 271 15.95 31.74 -21.00
C THR A 271 16.30 30.69 -22.06
N ALA A 272 15.29 29.93 -22.48
CA ALA A 272 15.21 29.44 -23.86
C ALA A 272 13.73 29.40 -24.31
N PRO A 273 13.43 29.69 -25.59
CA PRO A 273 12.08 30.08 -26.07
C PRO A 273 11.03 28.96 -26.04
#